data_AF-A0A6L9L487-F1
#
_entry.id   AF-A0A6L9L487-F1
#
_cell.length_a   1.000
_cell.length_b   1.000
_cell.length_c   1.000
_cell.angle_alpha   90.00
_cell.angle_beta   90.00
_cell.angle_gamma   90.00
#
_symmetry.space_group_name_H-M   'P 1'
#
loop_
_entity.id
_entity.type
_entity.pdbx_description
1 polymer ?
#
loop_
_entity_poly.entity_id
_entity_poly.type
_entity_poly.pdbx_seq_one_letter_code
_entity_poly.pdbx_strand_id
1 'polypeptide(L)'
;MTITFDDQSPSYHDDLYVKIPELNLDRRFDTYFFALDLGYSSIEESIEKVKIVLKDLLENWAKAIKTAKVGETVYLPIDFSDQSVGALKVSKEANNRLTIRYSSHKIVCMFPSFMAEAKFAETETSTQKQCFEVSMASFLDELEREYSKIYI
;
A
#
# COMPACT_ATOMS: atom_id res chain seq x y z
N MET A 1 11.58 -2.50 -5.12
CA MET A 1 10.32 -3.12 -4.66
C MET A 1 9.68 -3.98 -5.75
N THR A 2 8.93 -5.02 -5.36
CA THR A 2 8.10 -5.86 -6.25
C THR A 2 6.72 -6.04 -5.65
N ILE A 3 5.68 -5.86 -6.49
CA ILE A 3 4.28 -6.12 -6.17
C ILE A 3 3.74 -7.04 -7.27
N THR A 4 3.17 -8.18 -6.89
CA THR A 4 2.65 -9.16 -7.85
C THR A 4 1.32 -9.69 -7.35
N PHE A 5 0.28 -9.49 -8.14
CA PHE A 5 -1.05 -10.02 -7.87
C PHE A 5 -1.24 -11.34 -8.62
N ASP A 6 -1.62 -12.39 -7.90
CA ASP A 6 -1.93 -13.72 -8.42
C ASP A 6 -3.42 -13.82 -8.74
N ASP A 7 -3.76 -13.55 -10.00
CA ASP A 7 -5.14 -13.55 -10.48
C ASP A 7 -5.74 -14.96 -10.69
N GLN A 8 -5.00 -16.02 -10.34
CA GLN A 8 -5.49 -17.39 -10.39
C GLN A 8 -5.97 -17.89 -9.02
N SER A 9 -5.76 -17.12 -7.94
CA SER A 9 -6.26 -17.47 -6.60
C SER A 9 -7.77 -17.20 -6.50
N PRO A 10 -8.60 -18.23 -6.29
CA PRO A 10 -10.06 -18.05 -6.27
C PRO A 10 -10.59 -17.49 -4.93
N SER A 11 -9.72 -17.28 -3.94
CA SER A 11 -10.13 -17.05 -2.55
C SER A 11 -9.88 -15.63 -2.03
N TYR A 12 -9.22 -14.78 -2.81
CA TYR A 12 -8.76 -13.44 -2.37
C TYR A 12 -7.83 -13.45 -1.14
N HIS A 13 -7.25 -14.61 -0.85
CA HIS A 13 -6.30 -14.82 0.24
C HIS A 13 -4.92 -15.17 -0.31
N ASP A 14 -3.88 -14.69 0.37
CA ASP A 14 -2.47 -14.92 0.05
C ASP A 14 -2.10 -14.64 -1.42
N ASP A 15 -2.74 -13.68 -2.05
CA ASP A 15 -2.70 -13.45 -3.51
C ASP A 15 -2.01 -12.15 -3.92
N LEU A 16 -1.70 -11.24 -2.98
CA LEU A 16 -0.85 -10.09 -3.21
C LEU A 16 0.56 -10.32 -2.64
N TYR A 17 1.51 -10.66 -3.51
CA TYR A 17 2.91 -10.80 -3.14
C TYR A 17 3.62 -9.45 -3.12
N VAL A 18 4.27 -9.13 -2.00
CA VAL A 18 5.03 -7.89 -1.80
C VAL A 18 6.43 -8.19 -1.30
N LYS A 19 7.42 -7.70 -2.04
CA LYS A 19 8.84 -7.82 -1.71
C LYS A 19 9.52 -6.45 -1.66
N ILE A 20 10.06 -6.10 -0.50
CA ILE A 20 10.94 -4.94 -0.28
C ILE A 20 12.15 -5.46 0.51
N PRO A 21 13.21 -5.91 -0.19
CA PRO A 21 14.39 -6.51 0.44
C PRO A 21 15.03 -5.64 1.52
N GLU A 22 15.05 -4.33 1.30
CA GLU A 22 15.64 -3.34 2.21
C GLU A 22 14.92 -3.27 3.56
N LEU A 23 13.64 -3.67 3.61
CA LEU A 23 12.84 -3.78 4.83
C LEU A 23 12.79 -5.21 5.38
N ASN A 24 13.45 -6.18 4.73
CA ASN A 24 13.23 -7.60 4.98
C ASN A 24 11.73 -7.97 4.91
N LEU A 25 11.00 -7.32 3.99
CA LEU A 25 9.60 -7.59 3.73
C LEU A 25 9.51 -8.52 2.52
N ASP A 26 9.04 -9.74 2.74
CA ASP A 26 8.82 -10.76 1.73
C ASP A 26 7.60 -11.57 2.17
N ARG A 27 6.40 -11.11 1.77
CA ARG A 27 5.12 -11.59 2.31
C ARG A 27 4.03 -11.64 1.25
N ARG A 28 3.03 -12.45 1.53
CA ARG A 28 1.73 -12.43 0.83
C ARG A 28 0.71 -11.75 1.73
N PHE A 29 -0.19 -11.00 1.12
CA PHE A 29 -1.32 -10.33 1.75
C PHE A 29 -2.60 -10.72 1.03
N ASP A 30 -3.71 -10.54 1.73
CA ASP A 30 -5.06 -10.82 1.21
C ASP A 30 -5.58 -9.63 0.41
N THR A 31 -6.15 -9.90 -0.77
CA THR A 31 -6.93 -8.91 -1.52
C THR A 31 -8.43 -8.95 -1.25
N TYR A 32 -8.88 -9.72 -0.25
CA TYR A 32 -10.29 -9.82 0.14
C TYR A 32 -10.98 -8.45 0.30
N PHE A 33 -10.34 -7.51 1.00
CA PHE A 33 -10.87 -6.15 1.17
C PHE A 33 -10.83 -5.28 -0.10
N PHE A 34 -10.04 -5.65 -1.10
CA PHE A 34 -10.03 -5.00 -2.40
C PHE A 34 -11.25 -5.44 -3.21
N ALA A 35 -11.61 -6.73 -3.16
CA ALA A 35 -12.83 -7.23 -3.78
C ALA A 35 -14.08 -6.63 -3.11
N LEU A 36 -14.07 -6.48 -1.79
CA LEU A 36 -15.18 -5.88 -1.04
C LEU A 36 -15.25 -4.35 -1.08
N ASP A 37 -14.30 -3.68 -1.72
CA ASP A 37 -14.16 -2.23 -1.64
C ASP A 37 -15.45 -1.49 -2.05
N LEU A 38 -16.07 -0.78 -1.10
CA LEU A 38 -17.34 -0.07 -1.30
C LEU A 38 -17.20 1.25 -2.07
N GLY A 39 -15.99 1.82 -2.16
CA GLY A 39 -15.70 2.94 -3.06
C GLY A 39 -15.94 2.59 -4.53
N TYR A 40 -15.97 1.29 -4.84
CA TYR A 40 -16.24 0.71 -6.16
C TYR A 40 -17.52 -0.12 -6.18
N SER A 41 -18.55 0.29 -5.42
CA SER A 41 -19.82 -0.44 -5.28
C SER A 41 -20.60 -0.68 -6.58
N SER A 42 -20.29 0.03 -7.67
CA SER A 42 -20.86 -0.26 -9.00
C SER A 42 -20.19 -1.43 -9.72
N ILE A 43 -19.15 -2.02 -9.13
CA ILE A 43 -18.41 -3.16 -9.64
C ILE A 43 -18.60 -4.32 -8.67
N GLU A 44 -19.07 -5.45 -9.20
CA GLU A 44 -19.22 -6.70 -8.45
C GLU A 44 -17.88 -7.19 -7.92
N GLU A 45 -17.91 -8.01 -6.87
CA GLU A 45 -16.73 -8.69 -6.35
C GLU A 45 -16.10 -9.55 -7.45
N SER A 46 -14.92 -9.15 -7.93
CA SER A 46 -14.25 -9.81 -9.04
C SER A 46 -12.75 -9.54 -9.03
N ILE A 47 -12.00 -10.35 -9.80
CA ILE A 47 -10.56 -10.15 -10.01
C ILE A 47 -10.29 -8.80 -10.69
N GLU A 48 -11.14 -8.40 -11.63
CA GLU A 48 -11.07 -7.11 -12.31
C GLU A 48 -11.23 -5.96 -11.33
N LYS A 49 -12.15 -6.09 -10.35
CA LYS A 49 -12.30 -5.10 -9.29
C LYS A 49 -11.04 -4.99 -8.44
N VAL A 50 -10.46 -6.11 -8.02
CA VAL A 50 -9.19 -6.12 -7.26
C VAL A 50 -8.09 -5.40 -8.04
N LYS A 51 -7.95 -5.67 -9.35
CA LYS A 51 -6.97 -5.02 -10.23
C LYS A 51 -7.19 -3.50 -10.30
N ILE A 52 -8.43 -3.05 -10.42
CA ILE A 52 -8.79 -1.62 -10.43
C ILE A 52 -8.41 -0.96 -9.10
N VAL A 53 -8.83 -1.55 -7.97
CA VAL A 53 -8.56 -1.02 -6.62
C VAL A 53 -7.06 -0.98 -6.34
N LEU A 54 -6.31 -2.02 -6.74
CA LEU A 54 -4.85 -2.06 -6.58
C LEU A 54 -4.15 -0.96 -7.39
N LYS A 55 -4.62 -0.69 -8.62
CA LYS A 55 -4.09 0.42 -9.43
C LYS A 55 -4.37 1.78 -8.80
N ASP A 56 -5.59 2.01 -8.33
CA ASP A 56 -5.95 3.25 -7.63
C ASP A 56 -5.14 3.42 -6.33
N LEU A 57 -4.91 2.34 -5.60
CA LEU A 57 -4.06 2.35 -4.41
C LEU A 57 -2.63 2.83 -4.74
N LEU A 58 -2.01 2.29 -5.80
CA LEU A 58 -0.66 2.70 -6.22
C LEU A 58 -0.63 4.15 -6.76
N GLU A 59 -1.67 4.60 -7.45
CA GLU A 59 -1.80 6.00 -7.88
C GLU A 59 -1.90 6.94 -6.68
N ASN A 60 -2.72 6.58 -5.69
CA ASN A 60 -2.87 7.33 -4.45
C ASN A 60 -1.58 7.37 -3.65
N TRP A 61 -0.80 6.28 -3.65
CA TRP A 61 0.54 6.27 -3.06
C TRP A 61 1.47 7.28 -3.74
N ALA A 62 1.54 7.25 -5.08
CA ALA A 62 2.37 8.17 -5.84
C ALA A 62 1.93 9.63 -5.61
N LYS A 63 0.63 9.89 -5.57
CA LYS A 63 0.06 11.20 -5.26
C LYS A 63 0.46 11.67 -3.86
N ALA A 64 0.28 10.84 -2.83
CA ALA A 64 0.62 11.17 -1.45
C ALA A 64 2.09 11.58 -1.29
N ILE A 65 3.00 10.85 -1.94
CA ILE A 65 4.45 11.14 -1.91
C ILE A 65 4.77 12.45 -2.62
N LYS A 66 4.16 12.68 -3.80
CA LYS A 66 4.35 13.90 -4.59
C LYS A 66 3.86 15.14 -3.82
N THR A 67 2.73 15.03 -3.11
CA THR A 67 2.12 16.15 -2.37
C THR A 67 2.68 16.36 -0.97
N ALA A 68 3.34 15.36 -0.38
CA ALA A 68 3.95 15.48 0.94
C ALA A 68 4.96 16.64 1.00
N LYS A 69 4.98 17.34 2.12
CA LYS A 69 5.95 18.40 2.43
C LYS A 69 7.20 17.81 3.09
N VAL A 70 8.32 18.53 3.02
CA VAL A 70 9.52 18.14 3.76
C VAL A 70 9.21 18.12 5.26
N GLY A 71 9.64 17.04 5.95
CA GLY A 71 9.33 16.74 7.34
C GLY A 71 7.99 16.04 7.56
N GLU A 72 7.15 15.92 6.53
CA GLU A 72 5.86 15.22 6.62
C GLU A 72 6.04 13.71 6.52
N THR A 73 5.15 12.98 7.18
CA THR A 73 5.05 11.52 7.05
C THR A 73 3.71 11.16 6.43
N VAL A 74 3.76 10.33 5.40
CA VAL A 74 2.59 9.72 4.77
C VAL A 74 2.60 8.21 5.00
N TYR A 75 1.42 7.60 4.98
CA TYR A 75 1.24 6.16 5.17
C TYR A 75 0.68 5.57 3.89
N LEU A 76 1.31 4.49 3.42
CA LEU A 76 1.00 3.80 2.19
C LEU A 76 0.47 2.40 2.53
N PRO A 77 -0.85 2.22 2.73
CA PRO A 77 -1.44 0.96 3.18
C PRO A 77 -1.42 -0.11 2.10
N ILE A 78 -1.06 -1.34 2.46
CA ILE A 78 -0.93 -2.48 1.54
C ILE A 78 -1.51 -3.80 2.06
N ASP A 79 -1.61 -3.94 3.38
CA ASP A 79 -2.02 -5.18 4.05
C ASP A 79 -3.27 -4.88 4.86
N PHE A 80 -4.43 -5.36 4.40
CA PHE A 80 -5.73 -5.02 4.94
C PHE A 80 -6.33 -6.25 5.63
N SER A 81 -6.62 -6.13 6.92
CA SER A 81 -7.24 -7.19 7.72
C SER A 81 -8.34 -6.61 8.60
N ASP A 82 -9.19 -7.48 9.15
CA ASP A 82 -10.35 -7.09 9.98
C ASP A 82 -10.00 -6.06 11.08
N GLN A 83 -8.83 -6.22 11.70
CA GLN A 83 -8.42 -5.46 12.89
C GLN A 83 -7.11 -4.70 12.73
N SER A 84 -6.46 -4.79 11.58
CA SER A 84 -5.19 -4.10 11.36
C SER A 84 -4.94 -3.74 9.90
N VAL A 85 -4.18 -2.67 9.70
CA VAL A 85 -3.66 -2.28 8.41
C VAL A 85 -2.14 -2.15 8.47
N GLY A 86 -1.45 -2.95 7.66
CA GLY A 86 -0.03 -2.79 7.38
C GLY A 86 0.20 -1.72 6.30
N ALA A 87 1.16 -0.84 6.55
CA ALA A 87 1.49 0.27 5.67
C ALA A 87 2.99 0.54 5.61
N LEU A 88 3.46 1.10 4.50
CA LEU A 88 4.75 1.76 4.44
C LEU A 88 4.60 3.15 5.04
N LYS A 89 5.28 3.39 6.16
CA LYS A 89 5.46 4.72 6.75
C LYS A 89 6.60 5.40 6.01
N VAL A 90 6.27 6.46 5.27
CA VAL A 90 7.21 7.20 4.42
C VAL A 90 7.36 8.62 4.95
N SER A 91 8.56 8.95 5.45
CA SER A 91 8.91 10.30 5.86
C SER A 91 9.64 11.01 4.73
N LYS A 92 9.18 12.20 4.34
CA LYS A 92 9.81 13.00 3.29
C LYS A 92 10.90 13.87 3.91
N GLU A 93 12.13 13.59 3.53
CA GLU A 93 13.30 14.32 4.00
C GLU A 93 13.64 15.49 3.05
N ALA A 94 14.62 16.31 3.44
CA ALA A 94 15.20 17.30 2.55
C ALA A 94 15.81 16.65 1.29
N ASN A 95 16.03 17.45 0.24
CA ASN A 95 16.64 17.01 -1.03
C ASN A 95 15.88 15.88 -1.73
N ASN A 96 14.55 15.80 -1.57
CA ASN A 96 13.69 14.78 -2.18
C ASN A 96 14.14 13.34 -1.85
N ARG A 97 14.62 13.10 -0.63
CA ARG A 97 14.85 11.74 -0.10
C ARG A 97 13.64 11.28 0.69
N LEU A 98 13.43 9.98 0.71
CA LEU A 98 12.38 9.32 1.47
C LEU A 98 13.03 8.35 2.47
N THR A 99 12.60 8.40 3.72
CA THR A 99 12.89 7.36 4.71
C THR A 99 11.67 6.45 4.82
N ILE A 100 11.85 5.16 4.57
CA ILE A 100 10.73 4.20 4.49
C ILE A 100 10.88 3.13 5.57
N ARG A 101 9.77 2.82 6.24
CA ARG A 101 9.61 1.75 7.23
C ARG A 101 8.30 1.01 6.99
N TYR A 102 8.21 -0.24 7.39
CA TYR A 102 6.91 -0.93 7.48
C TYR A 102 6.35 -0.82 8.89
N SER A 103 5.06 -0.51 9.01
CA SER A 103 4.35 -0.52 10.29
C SER A 103 2.95 -1.11 10.14
N SER A 104 2.52 -1.83 11.17
CA SER A 104 1.15 -2.33 11.32
C SER A 104 0.41 -1.46 12.32
N HIS A 105 -0.84 -1.13 12.01
CA HIS A 105 -1.68 -0.21 12.75
C HIS A 105 -2.99 -0.89 13.11
N LYS A 106 -3.43 -0.78 14.36
CA LYS A 106 -4.73 -1.30 14.80
C LYS A 106 -5.84 -0.38 14.35
N ILE A 107 -6.28 -0.60 13.12
CA ILE A 107 -7.35 0.14 12.45
C ILE A 107 -8.43 -0.88 12.14
N VAL A 108 -9.63 -0.67 12.70
CA VAL A 108 -10.76 -1.55 12.43
C VAL A 108 -11.30 -1.22 11.05
N CYS A 109 -11.23 -2.21 10.17
CA CYS A 109 -11.93 -2.35 8.90
C CYS A 109 -12.05 -1.06 8.07
N MET A 110 -11.10 -0.85 7.15
CA MET A 110 -11.27 0.13 6.08
C MET A 110 -10.92 -0.49 4.73
N PHE A 111 -11.82 -0.26 3.76
CA PHE A 111 -11.55 -0.55 2.36
C PHE A 111 -10.40 0.33 1.86
N PRO A 112 -9.58 -0.16 0.93
CA PRO A 112 -8.49 0.63 0.34
C PRO A 112 -8.91 2.06 -0.07
N SER A 113 -10.08 2.23 -0.68
CA SER A 113 -10.60 3.53 -1.12
C SER A 113 -10.83 4.55 -0.01
N PHE A 114 -11.02 4.11 1.24
CA PHE A 114 -11.34 4.99 2.38
C PHE A 114 -10.12 5.33 3.24
N MET A 115 -8.93 4.83 2.88
CA MET A 115 -7.74 5.01 3.69
C MET A 115 -7.20 6.45 3.72
N ALA A 116 -7.66 7.32 2.82
CA ALA A 116 -7.31 8.74 2.88
C ALA A 116 -7.81 9.42 4.17
N GLU A 117 -8.87 8.87 4.79
CA GLU A 117 -9.46 9.40 6.04
C GLU A 117 -8.85 8.76 7.29
N ALA A 118 -8.01 7.73 7.12
CA ALA A 118 -7.44 6.97 8.22
C ALA A 118 -6.41 7.79 9.00
N LYS A 119 -6.63 7.89 10.31
CA LYS A 119 -5.71 8.59 11.22
C LYS A 119 -4.59 7.69 11.73
N PHE A 120 -3.73 7.21 10.84
CA PHE A 120 -2.62 6.30 11.18
C PHE A 120 -1.77 6.76 12.36
N ALA A 121 -1.45 8.05 12.44
CA ALA A 121 -0.61 8.61 13.50
C ALA A 121 -1.22 8.51 14.91
N GLU A 122 -2.54 8.32 15.02
CA GLU A 122 -3.28 8.23 16.29
C GLU A 122 -3.53 6.78 16.74
N THR A 123 -3.03 5.78 15.99
CA THR A 123 -3.36 4.36 16.20
C THR A 123 -2.29 3.60 16.96
N GLU A 124 -2.70 2.53 17.66
CA GLU A 124 -1.74 1.56 18.24
C GLU A 124 -0.92 0.95 17.09
N THR A 125 0.40 1.14 17.14
CA THR A 125 1.30 0.87 16.02
C THR A 125 2.46 -0.03 16.43
N SER A 126 2.73 -1.04 15.62
CA SER A 126 3.98 -1.81 15.64
C SER A 126 4.81 -1.44 14.42
N THR A 127 5.94 -0.76 14.63
CA THR A 127 6.85 -0.35 13.54
C THR A 127 8.08 -1.23 13.52
N GLN A 128 8.45 -1.73 12.35
CA GLN A 128 9.70 -2.45 12.18
C GLN A 128 10.90 -1.52 12.42
N LYS A 129 11.93 -2.04 13.08
CA LYS A 129 13.18 -1.30 13.30
C LYS A 129 13.91 -0.99 11.99
N GLN A 130 13.79 -1.89 11.02
CA GLN A 130 14.46 -1.77 9.74
C GLN A 130 13.85 -0.64 8.91
N CYS A 131 14.72 0.19 8.36
CA CYS A 131 14.36 1.29 7.47
C CYS A 131 15.39 1.40 6.37
N PHE A 132 14.99 2.03 5.27
CA PHE A 132 15.93 2.40 4.22
C PHE A 132 15.62 3.79 3.69
N GLU A 133 16.61 4.36 3.02
CA GLU A 133 16.47 5.64 2.34
C GLU A 133 16.56 5.45 0.84
N VAL A 134 15.73 6.20 0.11
CA VAL A 134 15.68 6.17 -1.35
C VAL A 134 15.40 7.57 -1.89
N SER A 135 15.80 7.86 -3.12
CA SER A 135 15.37 9.09 -3.77
C SER A 135 13.88 9.00 -4.10
N MET A 136 13.16 10.12 -3.97
CA MET A 136 11.74 10.19 -4.32
C MET A 136 11.51 9.81 -5.78
N ALA A 137 12.39 10.24 -6.68
CA ALA A 137 12.32 9.89 -8.11
C ALA A 137 12.41 8.37 -8.31
N SER A 138 13.44 7.73 -7.75
CA SER A 138 13.60 6.28 -7.87
C SER A 138 12.41 5.51 -7.31
N PHE A 139 11.87 5.92 -6.16
CA PHE A 139 10.70 5.25 -5.58
C PHE A 139 9.45 5.40 -6.46
N LEU A 140 9.23 6.58 -7.04
CA LEU A 140 8.12 6.82 -7.97
C LEU A 140 8.28 6.02 -9.27
N ASP A 141 9.49 5.91 -9.81
CA ASP A 141 9.78 5.08 -10.99
C ASP A 141 9.49 3.60 -10.69
N GLU A 142 9.80 3.13 -9.48
CA GLU A 142 9.42 1.78 -9.05
C GLU A 142 7.90 1.60 -8.99
N LEU A 143 7.17 2.56 -8.42
CA LEU A 143 5.70 2.51 -8.35
C LEU A 143 5.08 2.45 -9.75
N GLU A 144 5.56 3.28 -10.68
CA GLU A 144 5.08 3.30 -12.06
C GLU A 144 5.36 1.98 -12.79
N ARG A 145 6.53 1.39 -12.56
CA ARG A 145 6.87 0.05 -13.08
C ARG A 145 5.92 -1.00 -12.52
N GLU A 146 5.64 -1.02 -11.21
CA GLU A 146 4.73 -2.01 -10.62
C GLU A 146 3.28 -1.79 -11.06
N TYR A 147 2.83 -0.54 -11.16
CA TYR A 147 1.52 -0.16 -11.70
C TYR A 147 1.32 -0.70 -13.13
N SER A 148 2.34 -0.57 -13.97
CA SER A 148 2.29 -0.96 -15.39
C SER A 148 2.17 -2.47 -15.60
N LYS A 149 2.42 -3.29 -14.58
CA LYS A 149 2.26 -4.76 -14.63
C LYS A 149 0.81 -5.19 -14.44
N ILE A 150 -0.05 -4.31 -13.93
CA ILE A 150 -1.45 -4.65 -13.63
C ILE A 150 -2.30 -4.39 -14.88
N TYR A 151 -2.59 -5.47 -15.60
CA TYR A 151 -3.48 -5.47 -16.77
C TYR A 151 -4.93 -5.59 -16.31
N ILE A 152 -5.77 -4.67 -16.78
CA ILE A 152 -7.23 -4.72 -16.62
C ILE A 152 -7.80 -5.37 -17.88
#